data_AF-A0A257L1R1-F1
#
_entry.id   AF-A0A257L1R1-F1
#
_cell.length_a   1.000
_cell.length_b   1.000
_cell.length_c   1.000
_cell.angle_alpha   90.00
_cell.angle_beta   90.00
_cell.angle_gamma   90.00
#
_symmetry.space_group_name_H-M   'P 1'
#
loop_
_entity.id
_entity.type
_entity.pdbx_description
1 polymer ?
#
loop_
_entity_poly.entity_id
_entity_poly.type
_entity_poly.pdbx_seq_one_letter_code
_entity_poly.pdbx_strand_id
1 'polypeptide(L)'
;SLAEGSALGMQVQGEGALLRLSADPLANTVRTNTTRTSGSLVLGAATRLEAAAVLAEATQRTALAPDAAVVARQTTLGAARIGIGAPEPGQSDGDLLLVSPALAAQLGATEGLTLRSFSSIDFFGNANLGSRSQKALTLDAGQLRLQSPGATVRVQADQIHLANTSGGAAVAAQSGAGSLLLQAGSSLWLDGGAVATLGAADVRLQARDGLVMGNGARFDSAGDLSLAVGRLTATTGAEAALNAGGQLSLAALPNPGTSITAGAGAHLTLTGSSVLQAGTVELPAGALTLLASGAGRDGAAAVEFAATATTRLAGERVLIDGQALLTPGGTLDVQAAKGGIRLAGLIDVSGASDVSGPTVEGSAGGSVALRAANGSVALGGQLRGLATGQAAGAQLLIDSAGAVSPGALAHLLASSQGDLPVAGQRNFDGSLQLRNRQGDQQVETDAVLRAHRIELFSDQGRLTVSGQLLATGDTGSAVRLGAGQDLVLATSAQVAAGVATLGTGVPDTARGSVELMTRDGRITLAEGATVTVGPAGANTGGSVLLRAPRQGAQDVAIDALAGHIVGAQTVTVEAVKVYVANTIIAGTDPSATPLPTVAPTPAPTVAPTPAPTPAPTSAPTPAPTPLPT
;
A
#
# COMPACT_ATOMS: atom_id res chain seq x y z
N SER A 1 -5.08 29.22 -36.82
CA SER A 1 -3.95 28.65 -36.06
C SER A 1 -3.44 29.73 -35.12
N LEU A 2 -3.34 29.44 -33.83
CA LEU A 2 -2.61 30.33 -32.92
C LEU A 2 -1.10 30.07 -33.14
N ALA A 3 -0.32 31.15 -33.11
CA ALA A 3 1.12 31.12 -33.33
C ALA A 3 1.83 30.21 -32.31
N GLU A 4 2.86 29.50 -32.76
CA GLU A 4 3.85 28.85 -31.89
C GLU A 4 4.37 29.88 -30.87
N GLY A 5 4.24 29.60 -29.58
CA GLY A 5 4.74 30.46 -28.49
C GLY A 5 3.70 31.01 -27.50
N SER A 6 2.42 30.62 -27.57
CA SER A 6 1.48 30.93 -26.48
C SER A 6 1.76 30.03 -25.27
N ALA A 7 2.13 30.62 -24.14
CA ALA A 7 2.37 29.87 -22.90
C ALA A 7 1.04 29.25 -22.40
N LEU A 8 0.89 27.94 -22.59
CA LEU A 8 -0.23 27.14 -22.10
C LEU A 8 -0.35 27.25 -20.57
N GLY A 9 0.79 27.31 -19.88
CA GLY A 9 0.84 27.56 -18.43
C GLY A 9 1.76 28.70 -18.03
N MET A 10 1.29 29.50 -17.08
CA MET A 10 2.05 30.59 -16.46
C MET A 10 2.31 30.27 -14.99
N GLN A 11 3.59 30.16 -14.61
CA GLN A 11 3.98 30.04 -13.21
C GLN A 11 4.29 31.43 -12.66
N VAL A 12 3.65 31.79 -11.54
CA VAL A 12 3.88 33.06 -10.86
C VAL A 12 4.32 32.81 -9.42
N GLN A 13 5.31 33.56 -8.96
CA GLN A 13 5.77 33.47 -7.57
C GLN A 13 5.55 34.82 -6.87
N GLY A 14 5.11 34.76 -5.62
CA GLY A 14 4.91 35.94 -4.79
C GLY A 14 3.53 36.60 -4.92
N GLU A 15 3.43 37.75 -4.27
CA GLU A 15 2.20 38.54 -4.19
C GLU A 15 1.83 39.19 -5.53
N GLY A 16 0.54 39.44 -5.73
CA GLY A 16 0.07 40.24 -6.86
C GLY A 16 -1.40 40.00 -7.20
N ALA A 17 -1.84 40.68 -8.25
CA ALA A 17 -3.13 40.48 -8.89
C ALA A 17 -2.89 40.19 -10.38
N LEU A 18 -3.70 39.29 -10.95
CA LEU A 18 -3.63 38.88 -12.34
C LEU A 18 -5.04 38.70 -12.89
N LEU A 19 -5.33 39.41 -13.98
CA LEU A 19 -6.47 39.16 -14.86
C LEU A 19 -5.91 38.74 -16.22
N ARG A 20 -6.25 37.53 -16.68
CA ARG A 20 -5.88 37.01 -18.00
C ARG A 20 -7.14 36.59 -18.74
N LEU A 21 -7.30 37.12 -19.95
CA LEU A 21 -8.31 36.73 -20.92
C LEU A 21 -7.57 36.08 -22.09
N SER A 22 -7.97 34.86 -22.48
CA SER A 22 -7.26 34.07 -23.48
C SER A 22 -8.21 33.47 -24.52
N ALA A 23 -7.83 33.53 -25.79
CA ALA A 23 -8.49 32.78 -26.86
C ALA A 23 -8.16 31.28 -26.83
N ASP A 24 -7.10 30.90 -26.11
CA ASP A 24 -6.76 29.50 -25.86
C ASP A 24 -7.49 29.01 -24.60
N PRO A 25 -8.37 28.00 -24.70
CA PRO A 25 -9.07 27.43 -23.54
C PRO A 25 -8.11 26.72 -22.57
N LEU A 26 -6.91 26.32 -22.98
CA LEU A 26 -5.96 25.61 -22.13
C LEU A 26 -5.09 26.55 -21.28
N ALA A 27 -5.22 27.87 -21.45
CA ALA A 27 -4.48 28.85 -20.70
C ALA A 27 -4.75 28.76 -19.18
N ASN A 28 -3.72 28.41 -18.41
CA ASN A 28 -3.79 28.32 -16.95
C ASN A 28 -2.70 29.15 -16.25
N THR A 29 -2.86 29.31 -14.92
CA THR A 29 -1.78 29.79 -14.04
C THR A 29 -1.66 28.90 -12.81
N VAL A 30 -0.46 28.85 -12.25
CA VAL A 30 -0.20 28.36 -10.89
C VAL A 30 0.60 29.44 -10.16
N ARG A 31 0.16 29.80 -8.97
CA ARG A 31 0.83 30.78 -8.12
C ARG A 31 1.26 30.17 -6.79
N THR A 32 2.52 30.38 -6.43
CA THR A 32 3.14 29.85 -5.20
C THR A 32 3.85 30.95 -4.41
N ASN A 33 4.32 30.62 -3.20
CA ASN A 33 5.11 31.50 -2.34
C ASN A 33 4.42 32.83 -1.98
N THR A 34 3.14 32.74 -1.58
CA THR A 34 2.36 33.90 -1.14
C THR A 34 2.17 33.95 0.38
N THR A 35 2.28 35.15 0.92
CA THR A 35 1.97 35.59 2.29
C THR A 35 0.59 36.24 2.41
N ARG A 36 -0.09 36.51 1.27
CA ARG A 36 -1.44 37.09 1.16
C ARG A 36 -1.56 38.52 1.71
N THR A 37 -0.48 39.29 1.69
CA THR A 37 -0.42 40.64 2.28
C THR A 37 -0.60 41.77 1.26
N SER A 38 -0.50 41.48 -0.05
CA SER A 38 -0.73 42.48 -1.09
C SER A 38 -1.34 41.87 -2.35
N GLY A 39 -1.79 42.71 -3.29
CA GLY A 39 -2.42 42.29 -4.54
C GLY A 39 -3.94 42.21 -4.43
N SER A 40 -4.63 43.18 -5.04
CA SER A 40 -6.09 43.25 -5.05
C SER A 40 -6.61 43.33 -6.48
N LEU A 41 -7.63 42.51 -6.79
CA LEU A 41 -8.38 42.53 -8.04
C LEU A 41 -9.86 42.74 -7.71
N VAL A 42 -10.41 43.89 -8.12
CA VAL A 42 -11.83 44.22 -7.91
C VAL A 42 -12.50 44.39 -9.27
N LEU A 43 -13.40 43.47 -9.58
CA LEU A 43 -14.24 43.50 -10.79
C LEU A 43 -15.62 44.03 -10.37
N GLY A 44 -15.87 45.29 -10.72
CA GLY A 44 -17.06 46.04 -10.30
C GLY A 44 -18.35 45.63 -11.01
N ALA A 45 -19.45 46.30 -10.66
CA ALA A 45 -20.76 46.06 -11.25
C ALA A 45 -20.75 46.21 -12.78
N ALA A 46 -21.63 45.47 -13.45
CA ALA A 46 -21.75 45.42 -14.91
C ALA A 46 -20.44 45.05 -15.69
N THR A 47 -19.44 44.46 -15.02
CA THR A 47 -18.24 43.94 -15.71
C THR A 47 -18.59 42.68 -16.50
N ARG A 48 -18.18 42.60 -17.77
CA ARG A 48 -18.28 41.38 -18.60
C ARG A 48 -16.90 40.89 -19.00
N LEU A 49 -16.55 39.68 -18.59
CA LEU A 49 -15.33 38.98 -18.99
C LEU A 49 -15.70 37.90 -20.02
N GLU A 50 -15.18 38.01 -21.24
CA GLU A 50 -15.49 37.10 -22.33
C GLU A 50 -14.23 36.63 -23.05
N ALA A 51 -13.96 35.33 -22.98
CA ALA A 51 -12.80 34.69 -23.57
C ALA A 51 -12.98 33.15 -23.63
N ALA A 52 -12.11 32.42 -24.31
CA ALA A 52 -12.13 30.96 -24.20
C ALA A 52 -11.72 30.49 -22.80
N ALA A 53 -10.70 31.15 -22.22
CA ALA A 53 -10.30 31.01 -20.82
C ALA A 53 -10.27 32.38 -20.12
N VAL A 54 -10.91 32.46 -18.96
CA VAL A 54 -10.88 33.62 -18.06
C VAL A 54 -10.17 33.22 -16.78
N LEU A 55 -9.20 34.03 -16.38
CA LEU A 55 -8.49 33.86 -15.12
C LEU A 55 -8.44 35.17 -14.36
N ALA A 56 -8.94 35.15 -13.13
CA ALA A 56 -8.94 36.28 -12.22
C ALA A 56 -8.42 35.81 -10.86
N GLU A 57 -7.22 36.25 -10.48
CA GLU A 57 -6.64 35.90 -9.19
C GLU A 57 -5.96 37.09 -8.52
N ALA A 58 -5.98 37.12 -7.20
CA ALA A 58 -5.19 38.05 -6.41
C ALA A 58 -4.86 37.43 -5.04
N THR A 59 -3.67 37.71 -4.53
CA THR A 59 -3.15 37.08 -3.31
C THR A 59 -3.74 37.65 -2.02
N GLN A 60 -4.12 38.93 -1.99
CA GLN A 60 -4.77 39.55 -0.83
C GLN A 60 -6.29 39.58 -0.99
N ARG A 61 -6.82 40.17 -2.07
CA ARG A 61 -8.27 40.34 -2.25
C ARG A 61 -8.70 40.16 -3.70
N THR A 62 -9.59 39.21 -3.94
CA THR A 62 -10.32 39.08 -5.21
C THR A 62 -11.79 39.33 -4.93
N ALA A 63 -12.39 40.31 -5.62
CA ALA A 63 -13.79 40.65 -5.47
C ALA A 63 -14.46 40.71 -6.84
N LEU A 64 -15.57 39.99 -7.01
CA LEU A 64 -16.45 40.07 -8.16
C LEU A 64 -17.79 40.64 -7.69
N ALA A 65 -18.29 41.67 -8.36
CA ALA A 65 -19.63 42.16 -8.12
C ALA A 65 -20.68 41.07 -8.43
N PRO A 66 -21.82 41.01 -7.73
CA PRO A 66 -22.83 39.96 -7.93
C PRO A 66 -23.41 39.89 -9.35
N ASP A 67 -23.36 40.99 -10.09
CA ASP A 67 -23.82 41.14 -11.48
C ASP A 67 -22.67 41.09 -12.50
N ALA A 68 -21.43 40.80 -12.08
CA ALA A 68 -20.32 40.58 -13.00
C ALA A 68 -20.57 39.30 -13.82
N ALA A 69 -20.46 39.40 -15.14
CA ALA A 69 -20.68 38.29 -16.05
C ALA A 69 -19.36 37.66 -16.51
N VAL A 70 -19.17 36.36 -16.25
CA VAL A 70 -18.11 35.54 -16.82
C VAL A 70 -18.68 34.67 -17.93
N VAL A 71 -18.17 34.83 -19.15
CA VAL A 71 -18.54 34.06 -20.34
C VAL A 71 -17.28 33.37 -20.87
N ALA A 72 -17.06 32.13 -20.44
CA ALA A 72 -15.87 31.37 -20.83
C ALA A 72 -16.11 29.86 -20.83
N ARG A 73 -15.28 29.14 -21.59
CA ARG A 73 -15.24 27.67 -21.54
C ARG A 73 -14.49 27.21 -20.29
N GLN A 74 -13.37 27.86 -19.97
CA GLN A 74 -12.56 27.59 -18.79
C GLN A 74 -12.50 28.84 -17.91
N THR A 75 -12.74 28.68 -16.60
CA THR A 75 -12.66 29.77 -15.64
C THR A 75 -11.77 29.41 -14.46
N THR A 76 -10.84 30.27 -14.10
CA THR A 76 -10.04 30.17 -12.88
C THR A 76 -10.29 31.41 -12.00
N LEU A 77 -10.75 31.19 -10.78
CA LEU A 77 -10.87 32.23 -9.76
C LEU A 77 -9.90 31.94 -8.62
N GLY A 78 -8.95 32.84 -8.38
CA GLY A 78 -7.96 32.74 -7.31
C GLY A 78 -8.19 33.81 -6.23
N ALA A 79 -8.12 33.45 -4.95
CA ALA A 79 -8.27 34.40 -3.85
C ALA A 79 -7.51 33.97 -2.59
N ALA A 80 -7.32 34.88 -1.64
CA ALA A 80 -6.79 34.55 -0.31
C ALA A 80 -7.64 33.47 0.37
N ARG A 81 -8.96 33.65 0.34
CA ARG A 81 -10.00 32.70 0.77
C ARG A 81 -11.17 32.74 -0.21
N ILE A 82 -11.82 31.61 -0.41
CA ILE A 82 -13.04 31.52 -1.23
C ILE A 82 -14.18 31.04 -0.34
N GLY A 83 -15.32 31.74 -0.39
CA GLY A 83 -16.55 31.35 0.27
C GLY A 83 -17.59 30.90 -0.74
N ILE A 84 -18.30 29.81 -0.48
CA ILE A 84 -19.34 29.27 -1.36
C ILE A 84 -20.64 29.19 -0.58
N GLY A 85 -21.72 29.71 -1.18
CA GLY A 85 -23.05 29.72 -0.57
C GLY A 85 -23.44 31.08 -0.01
N ALA A 86 -24.20 31.08 1.08
CA ALA A 86 -24.74 32.28 1.69
C ALA A 86 -24.27 32.37 3.16
N PRO A 87 -23.19 33.12 3.47
CA PRO A 87 -22.74 33.32 4.84
C PRO A 87 -23.79 34.08 5.66
N GLU A 88 -23.92 33.74 6.94
CA GLU A 88 -24.70 34.53 7.88
C GLU A 88 -24.01 35.89 8.16
N PRO A 89 -24.74 36.91 8.64
CA PRO A 89 -24.15 38.20 9.00
C PRO A 89 -22.94 38.03 9.93
N GLY A 90 -21.79 38.59 9.55
CA GLY A 90 -20.54 38.50 10.30
C GLY A 90 -19.64 37.30 9.95
N GLN A 91 -20.06 36.42 9.04
CA GLN A 91 -19.23 35.29 8.57
C GLN A 91 -18.42 35.60 7.30
N SER A 92 -18.65 36.76 6.66
CA SER A 92 -17.86 37.26 5.54
C SER A 92 -16.93 38.39 6.00
N ASP A 93 -15.66 38.32 5.59
CA ASP A 93 -14.64 39.34 5.81
C ASP A 93 -14.21 39.97 4.47
N GLY A 94 -13.25 40.90 4.52
CA GLY A 94 -12.75 41.60 3.34
C GLY A 94 -11.88 40.76 2.39
N ASP A 95 -11.41 39.60 2.82
CA ASP A 95 -10.46 38.78 2.05
C ASP A 95 -11.14 37.59 1.37
N LEU A 96 -12.44 37.40 1.65
CA LEU A 96 -13.28 36.35 1.11
C LEU A 96 -13.83 36.70 -0.29
N LEU A 97 -13.43 35.94 -1.30
CA LEU A 97 -14.16 35.91 -2.57
C LEU A 97 -15.45 35.09 -2.38
N LEU A 98 -16.60 35.76 -2.33
CA LEU A 98 -17.89 35.09 -2.19
C LEU A 98 -18.44 34.61 -3.54
N VAL A 99 -18.47 33.30 -3.72
CA VAL A 99 -19.23 32.59 -4.76
C VAL A 99 -20.66 32.38 -4.25
N SER A 100 -21.51 33.39 -4.47
CA SER A 100 -22.93 33.34 -4.14
C SER A 100 -23.66 32.24 -4.94
N PRO A 101 -24.88 31.83 -4.56
CA PRO A 101 -25.65 30.86 -5.34
C PRO A 101 -25.87 31.26 -6.81
N ALA A 102 -26.06 32.56 -7.08
CA ALA A 102 -26.21 33.07 -8.45
C ALA A 102 -24.91 32.94 -9.26
N LEU A 103 -23.76 33.31 -8.65
CA LEU A 103 -22.46 33.17 -9.29
C LEU A 103 -22.08 31.69 -9.46
N ALA A 104 -22.36 30.84 -8.47
CA ALA A 104 -22.16 29.38 -8.58
C ALA A 104 -22.94 28.77 -9.75
N ALA A 105 -24.19 29.21 -9.97
CA ALA A 105 -25.01 28.77 -11.11
C ALA A 105 -24.41 29.21 -12.45
N GLN A 106 -23.91 30.45 -12.55
CA GLN A 106 -23.22 30.94 -13.73
C GLN A 106 -21.92 30.16 -14.01
N LEU A 107 -21.09 29.96 -12.99
CA LEU A 107 -19.83 29.22 -13.10
C LEU A 107 -20.06 27.73 -13.38
N GLY A 108 -21.19 27.15 -12.96
CA GLY A 108 -21.58 25.78 -13.27
C GLY A 108 -21.94 25.52 -14.73
N ALA A 109 -22.06 26.58 -15.55
CA ALA A 109 -22.30 26.52 -16.99
C ALA A 109 -21.02 26.50 -17.83
N THR A 110 -19.85 26.71 -17.23
CA THR A 110 -18.56 26.59 -17.92
C THR A 110 -18.22 25.12 -18.18
N GLU A 111 -17.39 24.84 -19.18
CA GLU A 111 -16.86 23.48 -19.38
C GLU A 111 -15.94 23.08 -18.23
N GLY A 112 -15.09 24.00 -17.75
CA GLY A 112 -14.24 23.77 -16.58
C GLY A 112 -14.14 24.98 -15.65
N LEU A 113 -14.02 24.67 -14.36
CA LEU A 113 -13.90 25.65 -13.28
C LEU A 113 -12.74 25.26 -12.36
N THR A 114 -11.84 26.20 -12.07
CA THR A 114 -10.84 26.09 -11.00
C THR A 114 -11.11 27.16 -9.95
N LEU A 115 -11.31 26.74 -8.71
CA LEU A 115 -11.33 27.62 -7.54
C LEU A 115 -10.02 27.43 -6.78
N ARG A 116 -9.16 28.44 -6.81
CA ARG A 116 -7.87 28.43 -6.12
C ARG A 116 -7.91 29.30 -4.89
N SER A 117 -7.76 28.68 -3.73
CA SER A 117 -7.57 29.39 -2.49
C SER A 117 -6.12 29.28 -2.02
N PHE A 118 -5.51 30.41 -1.69
CA PHE A 118 -4.21 30.43 -1.03
C PHE A 118 -4.28 30.04 0.46
N SER A 119 -5.47 29.68 0.96
CA SER A 119 -5.66 29.08 2.27
C SER A 119 -6.80 28.05 2.27
N SER A 120 -8.06 28.50 2.41
CA SER A 120 -9.24 27.64 2.53
C SER A 120 -10.35 27.95 1.52
N ILE A 121 -11.13 26.93 1.20
CA ILE A 121 -12.46 27.05 0.60
C ILE A 121 -13.50 26.79 1.68
N ASP A 122 -14.37 27.77 1.90
CA ASP A 122 -15.35 27.79 2.98
C ASP A 122 -16.76 27.60 2.42
N PHE A 123 -17.46 26.59 2.92
CA PHE A 123 -18.84 26.32 2.53
C PHE A 123 -19.80 26.80 3.62
N PHE A 124 -20.75 27.66 3.23
CA PHE A 124 -21.77 28.23 4.09
C PHE A 124 -23.15 27.65 3.78
N GLY A 125 -23.86 27.22 4.82
CA GLY A 125 -25.14 26.54 4.68
C GLY A 125 -25.04 25.28 3.80
N ASN A 126 -26.15 24.92 3.15
CA ASN A 126 -26.22 23.80 2.22
C ASN A 126 -25.67 24.17 0.84
N ALA A 127 -24.40 24.57 0.78
CA ALA A 127 -23.76 25.03 -0.44
C ALA A 127 -23.77 23.95 -1.55
N ASN A 128 -24.07 24.37 -2.78
CA ASN A 128 -23.95 23.55 -3.98
C ASN A 128 -23.01 24.24 -4.97
N LEU A 129 -22.03 23.50 -5.51
CA LEU A 129 -21.10 23.99 -6.51
C LEU A 129 -21.06 23.04 -7.72
N GLY A 130 -21.07 23.61 -8.92
CA GLY A 130 -20.94 22.87 -10.18
C GLY A 130 -22.24 22.20 -10.64
N SER A 131 -22.16 21.52 -11.78
CA SER A 131 -23.28 20.82 -12.44
C SER A 131 -22.84 19.48 -13.01
N ARG A 132 -23.77 18.52 -13.17
CA ARG A 132 -23.45 17.23 -13.80
C ARG A 132 -23.03 17.33 -15.27
N SER A 133 -23.34 18.46 -15.93
CA SER A 133 -22.93 18.75 -17.31
C SER A 133 -21.57 19.46 -17.40
N GLN A 134 -21.04 19.98 -16.28
CA GLN A 134 -19.72 20.60 -16.23
C GLN A 134 -18.66 19.50 -16.37
N LYS A 135 -17.73 19.64 -17.30
CA LYS A 135 -16.74 18.60 -17.60
C LYS A 135 -15.70 18.45 -16.50
N ALA A 136 -15.23 19.57 -15.94
CA ALA A 136 -14.20 19.55 -14.91
C ALA A 136 -14.43 20.61 -13.83
N LEU A 137 -14.18 20.25 -12.58
CA LEU A 137 -14.18 21.17 -11.45
C LEU A 137 -12.98 20.88 -10.55
N THR A 138 -12.11 21.88 -10.36
CA THR A 138 -10.93 21.81 -9.51
C THR A 138 -11.12 22.66 -8.25
N LEU A 139 -10.95 22.03 -7.08
CA LEU A 139 -10.79 22.71 -5.80
C LEU A 139 -9.30 22.68 -5.44
N ASP A 140 -8.64 23.82 -5.57
CA ASP A 140 -7.21 23.98 -5.31
C ASP A 140 -7.01 24.75 -4.00
N ALA A 141 -6.94 24.02 -2.88
CA ALA A 141 -6.83 24.58 -1.54
C ALA A 141 -6.30 23.54 -0.54
N GLY A 142 -5.58 23.99 0.49
CA GLY A 142 -5.16 23.11 1.58
C GLY A 142 -6.30 22.71 2.54
N GLN A 143 -7.42 23.44 2.53
CA GLN A 143 -8.52 23.24 3.46
C GLN A 143 -9.89 23.38 2.79
N LEU A 144 -10.79 22.45 3.08
CA LEU A 144 -12.21 22.50 2.76
C LEU A 144 -13.00 22.61 4.07
N ARG A 145 -13.62 23.75 4.36
CA ARG A 145 -14.21 24.05 5.67
C ARG A 145 -15.72 24.18 5.59
N LEU A 146 -16.45 23.40 6.36
CA LEU A 146 -17.90 23.51 6.52
C LEU A 146 -18.18 24.44 7.70
N GLN A 147 -18.65 25.66 7.40
CA GLN A 147 -18.82 26.72 8.40
C GLN A 147 -20.17 26.64 9.14
N SER A 148 -21.12 25.87 8.61
CA SER A 148 -22.45 25.71 9.20
C SER A 148 -22.60 24.30 9.79
N PRO A 149 -22.78 24.16 11.12
CA PRO A 149 -23.02 22.86 11.74
C PRO A 149 -24.23 22.14 11.13
N GLY A 150 -24.11 20.84 10.86
CA GLY A 150 -25.19 20.04 10.28
C GLY A 150 -25.44 20.26 8.79
N ALA A 151 -24.70 21.15 8.14
CA ALA A 151 -24.90 21.44 6.72
C ALA A 151 -24.52 20.26 5.82
N THR A 152 -25.24 20.12 4.71
CA THR A 152 -24.90 19.21 3.62
C THR A 152 -24.37 20.00 2.43
N VAL A 153 -23.09 19.83 2.13
CA VAL A 153 -22.40 20.46 1.00
C VAL A 153 -22.29 19.48 -0.14
N ARG A 154 -22.57 19.95 -1.37
CA ARG A 154 -22.38 19.15 -2.59
C ARG A 154 -21.51 19.89 -3.60
N VAL A 155 -20.53 19.18 -4.14
CA VAL A 155 -19.74 19.59 -5.31
C VAL A 155 -19.92 18.54 -6.39
N GLN A 156 -20.21 18.97 -7.62
CA GLN A 156 -20.53 18.05 -8.71
C GLN A 156 -19.96 18.52 -10.06
N ALA A 157 -19.42 17.58 -10.83
CA ALA A 157 -18.94 17.73 -12.20
C ALA A 157 -18.82 16.34 -12.83
N ASP A 158 -18.46 16.23 -14.11
CA ASP A 158 -18.04 14.95 -14.68
C ASP A 158 -16.71 14.50 -14.06
N GLN A 159 -15.69 15.37 -14.08
CA GLN A 159 -14.41 15.17 -13.38
C GLN A 159 -14.25 16.16 -12.22
N ILE A 160 -13.86 15.67 -11.05
CA ILE A 160 -13.51 16.53 -9.91
C ILE A 160 -12.03 16.36 -9.60
N HIS A 161 -11.33 17.47 -9.46
CA HIS A 161 -9.93 17.52 -9.06
C HIS A 161 -9.79 18.21 -7.71
N LEU A 162 -9.03 17.61 -6.81
CA LEU A 162 -8.58 18.22 -5.57
C LEU A 162 -7.07 18.41 -5.66
N ALA A 163 -6.62 19.61 -5.35
CA ALA A 163 -5.20 19.92 -5.35
C ALA A 163 -4.88 20.90 -4.23
N ASN A 164 -3.58 21.00 -3.93
CA ASN A 164 -3.04 22.10 -3.13
C ASN A 164 -1.78 22.61 -3.82
N THR A 165 -1.94 23.14 -5.03
CA THR A 165 -0.82 23.53 -5.91
C THR A 165 -0.10 24.78 -5.41
N SER A 166 -0.82 25.61 -4.64
CA SER A 166 -0.29 26.85 -4.07
C SER A 166 0.47 26.65 -2.75
N GLY A 167 0.47 25.42 -2.20
CA GLY A 167 1.19 25.09 -0.96
C GLY A 167 0.53 25.67 0.29
N GLY A 168 -0.79 25.81 0.30
CA GLY A 168 -1.56 26.23 1.46
C GLY A 168 -1.22 25.37 2.69
N ALA A 169 -1.07 26.01 3.85
CA ALA A 169 -0.57 25.37 5.05
C ALA A 169 -1.41 24.14 5.44
N ALA A 170 -0.72 23.02 5.67
CA ALA A 170 -1.33 21.82 6.22
C ALA A 170 -1.89 22.13 7.61
N VAL A 171 -3.19 21.93 7.78
CA VAL A 171 -3.87 22.02 9.07
C VAL A 171 -4.52 20.68 9.35
N ALA A 172 -4.50 20.24 10.60
CA ALA A 172 -5.16 19.00 10.98
C ALA A 172 -6.66 19.09 10.69
N ALA A 173 -7.22 18.01 10.12
CA ALA A 173 -8.66 17.90 9.96
C ALA A 173 -9.37 18.05 11.32
N GLN A 174 -10.57 18.64 11.30
CA GLN A 174 -11.37 18.87 12.51
C GLN A 174 -12.77 18.31 12.32
N SER A 175 -13.23 17.51 13.28
CA SER A 175 -14.58 16.92 13.21
C SER A 175 -15.63 18.00 13.42
N GLY A 176 -16.82 17.79 12.87
CA GLY A 176 -18.00 18.63 13.08
C GLY A 176 -19.26 17.83 12.80
N ALA A 177 -20.39 18.52 12.59
CA ALA A 177 -21.68 17.88 12.33
C ALA A 177 -22.09 17.87 10.84
N GLY A 178 -21.28 18.46 9.95
CA GLY A 178 -21.63 18.59 8.53
C GLY A 178 -21.32 17.36 7.69
N SER A 179 -21.85 17.31 6.47
CA SER A 179 -21.54 16.30 5.46
C SER A 179 -21.03 16.97 4.18
N LEU A 180 -19.92 16.49 3.64
CA LEU A 180 -19.38 16.89 2.34
C LEU A 180 -19.56 15.76 1.32
N LEU A 181 -20.18 16.06 0.18
CA LEU A 181 -20.31 15.15 -0.95
C LEU A 181 -19.58 15.72 -2.17
N LEU A 182 -18.55 15.02 -2.63
CA LEU A 182 -17.90 15.25 -3.92
C LEU A 182 -18.40 14.19 -4.90
N GLN A 183 -19.17 14.61 -5.90
CA GLN A 183 -19.87 13.73 -6.84
C GLN A 183 -19.39 13.95 -8.27
N ALA A 184 -18.43 13.13 -8.70
CA ALA A 184 -17.95 13.07 -10.07
C ALA A 184 -18.80 12.11 -10.91
N GLY A 185 -19.08 12.47 -12.17
CA GLY A 185 -19.74 11.62 -13.15
C GLY A 185 -18.83 10.48 -13.62
N SER A 186 -17.57 10.78 -13.89
CA SER A 186 -16.54 9.85 -14.37
C SER A 186 -15.48 9.61 -13.30
N SER A 187 -14.63 10.60 -13.00
CA SER A 187 -13.41 10.41 -12.20
C SER A 187 -13.18 11.50 -11.16
N LEU A 188 -12.59 11.12 -10.03
CA LEU A 188 -12.09 12.04 -9.01
C LEU A 188 -10.58 11.91 -8.89
N TRP A 189 -9.88 13.03 -8.86
CA TRP A 189 -8.43 13.09 -8.81
C TRP A 189 -7.96 13.87 -7.59
N LEU A 190 -6.94 13.36 -6.90
CA LEU A 190 -6.16 14.15 -5.96
C LEU A 190 -4.81 14.39 -6.61
N ASP A 191 -4.65 15.54 -7.26
CA ASP A 191 -3.52 15.78 -8.17
C ASP A 191 -2.17 15.93 -7.44
N GLY A 192 -2.21 16.17 -6.13
CA GLY A 192 -1.03 16.29 -5.26
C GLY A 192 -1.22 17.32 -4.15
N GLY A 193 -0.34 17.25 -3.14
CA GLY A 193 -0.42 18.08 -1.95
C GLY A 193 -1.47 17.60 -0.94
N ALA A 194 -1.49 18.24 0.23
CA ALA A 194 -2.39 17.89 1.32
C ALA A 194 -3.66 18.75 1.30
N VAL A 195 -4.82 18.10 1.42
CA VAL A 195 -6.15 18.71 1.56
C VAL A 195 -6.81 18.16 2.82
N ALA A 196 -7.23 19.04 3.73
CA ALA A 196 -7.92 18.66 4.95
C ALA A 196 -9.37 19.14 4.97
N THR A 197 -10.29 18.34 5.52
CA THR A 197 -11.67 18.76 5.80
C THR A 197 -11.83 19.22 7.25
N LEU A 198 -12.58 20.32 7.43
CA LEU A 198 -12.91 20.85 8.75
C LEU A 198 -14.42 21.01 8.86
N GLY A 199 -14.99 20.63 10.01
CA GLY A 199 -16.42 20.75 10.29
C GLY A 199 -17.29 19.62 9.72
N ALA A 200 -16.69 18.61 9.09
CA ALA A 200 -17.38 17.45 8.54
C ALA A 200 -17.32 16.24 9.48
N ALA A 201 -18.48 15.66 9.78
CA ALA A 201 -18.62 14.32 10.37
C ALA A 201 -18.48 13.25 9.29
N ASP A 202 -18.97 13.53 8.08
CA ASP A 202 -18.99 12.59 6.95
C ASP A 202 -18.45 13.24 5.69
N VAL A 203 -17.49 12.59 5.04
CA VAL A 203 -17.03 12.95 3.70
C VAL A 203 -17.29 11.80 2.75
N ARG A 204 -17.99 12.07 1.64
CA ARG A 204 -18.31 11.09 0.62
C ARG A 204 -17.68 11.49 -0.71
N LEU A 205 -16.86 10.60 -1.26
CA LEU A 205 -16.26 10.72 -2.59
C LEU A 205 -16.95 9.72 -3.52
N GLN A 206 -17.54 10.21 -4.61
CA GLN A 206 -18.26 9.38 -5.57
C GLN A 206 -17.75 9.63 -6.98
N ALA A 207 -17.43 8.56 -7.70
CA ALA A 207 -16.97 8.62 -9.09
C ALA A 207 -17.24 7.28 -9.77
N ARG A 208 -17.86 7.27 -10.95
CA ARG A 208 -18.22 6.01 -11.62
C ARG A 208 -17.00 5.18 -12.01
N ASP A 209 -15.96 5.82 -12.52
CA ASP A 209 -14.77 5.17 -13.07
C ASP A 209 -13.77 4.95 -11.95
N GLY A 210 -13.44 5.98 -11.18
CA GLY A 210 -12.67 5.80 -9.96
C GLY A 210 -12.06 7.06 -9.34
N LEU A 211 -11.25 6.80 -8.33
CA LEU A 211 -10.43 7.76 -7.60
C LEU A 211 -8.95 7.53 -7.93
N VAL A 212 -8.28 8.56 -8.41
CA VAL A 212 -6.85 8.52 -8.75
C VAL A 212 -6.06 9.43 -7.82
N MET A 213 -5.08 8.85 -7.12
CA MET A 213 -4.17 9.55 -6.23
C MET A 213 -2.88 9.93 -6.97
N GLY A 214 -2.58 11.23 -7.05
CA GLY A 214 -1.31 11.75 -7.57
C GLY A 214 -0.17 11.63 -6.56
N ASN A 215 1.06 11.90 -7.00
CA ASN A 215 2.21 11.86 -6.12
C ASN A 215 2.15 12.95 -5.03
N GLY A 216 2.43 12.57 -3.78
CA GLY A 216 2.32 13.46 -2.61
C GLY A 216 0.88 13.83 -2.26
N ALA A 217 -0.12 13.20 -2.86
CA ALA A 217 -1.52 13.47 -2.56
C ALA A 217 -1.89 12.96 -1.17
N ARG A 218 -2.48 13.85 -0.37
CA ARG A 218 -2.98 13.51 0.95
C ARG A 218 -4.36 14.11 1.17
N PHE A 219 -5.30 13.28 1.64
CA PHE A 219 -6.63 13.73 2.06
C PHE A 219 -6.87 13.38 3.52
N ASP A 220 -7.15 14.39 4.34
CA ASP A 220 -7.42 14.21 5.77
C ASP A 220 -8.88 14.58 6.09
N SER A 221 -9.64 13.62 6.63
CA SER A 221 -10.96 13.81 7.23
C SER A 221 -10.90 13.43 8.70
N ALA A 222 -11.43 14.28 9.59
CA ALA A 222 -11.50 13.94 11.01
C ALA A 222 -12.66 13.00 11.35
N GLY A 223 -13.68 12.96 10.50
CA GLY A 223 -14.83 12.06 10.61
C GLY A 223 -14.69 10.82 9.73
N ASP A 224 -15.82 10.28 9.31
CA ASP A 224 -15.89 9.16 8.37
C ASP A 224 -15.51 9.61 6.95
N LEU A 225 -14.84 8.72 6.21
CA LEU A 225 -14.53 8.89 4.79
C LEU A 225 -15.07 7.71 4.00
N SER A 226 -16.10 7.96 3.19
CA SER A 226 -16.71 6.94 2.34
C SER A 226 -16.39 7.17 0.87
N LEU A 227 -15.85 6.14 0.23
CA LEU A 227 -15.55 6.10 -1.20
C LEU A 227 -16.56 5.18 -1.88
N ALA A 228 -17.33 5.72 -2.82
CA ALA A 228 -18.16 4.94 -3.74
C ALA A 228 -17.61 5.17 -5.15
N VAL A 229 -16.51 4.48 -5.45
CA VAL A 229 -15.71 4.70 -6.65
C VAL A 229 -15.49 3.39 -7.39
N GLY A 230 -15.45 3.44 -8.73
CA GLY A 230 -15.33 2.21 -9.53
C GLY A 230 -14.03 1.45 -9.24
N ARG A 231 -12.96 2.21 -9.01
CA ARG A 231 -11.64 1.72 -8.62
C ARG A 231 -10.90 2.82 -7.85
N LEU A 232 -10.12 2.43 -6.84
CA LEU A 232 -9.12 3.28 -6.20
C LEU A 232 -7.75 2.92 -6.75
N THR A 233 -7.04 3.90 -7.29
CA THR A 233 -5.69 3.72 -7.84
C THR A 233 -4.85 4.99 -7.65
N ALA A 234 -3.63 4.98 -8.16
CA ALA A 234 -2.69 6.09 -8.09
C ALA A 234 -1.88 6.21 -9.37
N THR A 235 -1.27 7.37 -9.61
CA THR A 235 -0.34 7.56 -10.73
C THR A 235 0.96 6.78 -10.51
N THR A 236 1.70 6.49 -11.58
CA THR A 236 2.95 5.69 -11.51
C THR A 236 3.92 6.25 -10.48
N GLY A 237 4.40 5.39 -9.58
CA GLY A 237 5.36 5.76 -8.53
C GLY A 237 4.86 6.75 -7.49
N ALA A 238 3.55 7.03 -7.42
CA ALA A 238 3.01 7.97 -6.45
C ALA A 238 3.13 7.47 -5.01
N GLU A 239 3.48 8.37 -4.09
CA GLU A 239 3.29 8.17 -2.66
C GLU A 239 2.07 8.99 -2.20
N ALA A 240 1.03 8.32 -1.69
CA ALA A 240 -0.23 8.98 -1.36
C ALA A 240 -0.90 8.42 -0.10
N ALA A 241 -1.79 9.21 0.51
CA ALA A 241 -2.52 8.83 1.71
C ALA A 241 -3.97 9.33 1.76
N LEU A 242 -4.86 8.48 2.26
CA LEU A 242 -6.22 8.83 2.69
C LEU A 242 -6.35 8.55 4.18
N ASN A 243 -6.70 9.58 4.96
CA ASN A 243 -6.82 9.48 6.41
C ASN A 243 -8.23 9.86 6.87
N ALA A 244 -8.86 8.96 7.62
CA ALA A 244 -10.11 9.20 8.34
C ALA A 244 -9.87 9.11 9.85
N GLY A 245 -10.39 10.06 10.62
CA GLY A 245 -10.47 9.92 12.08
C GLY A 245 -11.55 8.92 12.50
N GLY A 246 -12.60 8.78 11.68
CA GLY A 246 -13.67 7.80 11.78
C GLY A 246 -13.38 6.52 10.97
N GLN A 247 -14.41 5.89 10.41
CA GLN A 247 -14.26 4.77 9.50
C GLN A 247 -13.83 5.26 8.11
N LEU A 248 -12.89 4.56 7.49
CA LEU A 248 -12.62 4.66 6.05
C LEU A 248 -13.31 3.48 5.36
N SER A 249 -14.23 3.75 4.44
CA SER A 249 -14.97 2.70 3.73
C SER A 249 -14.86 2.86 2.22
N LEU A 250 -14.47 1.80 1.50
CA LEU A 250 -14.51 1.71 0.05
C LEU A 250 -15.61 0.73 -0.37
N ALA A 251 -16.72 1.23 -0.90
CA ALA A 251 -17.86 0.42 -1.34
C ALA A 251 -17.63 -0.20 -2.73
N ALA A 252 -18.21 -1.38 -2.97
CA ALA A 252 -18.33 -1.92 -4.32
C ALA A 252 -19.35 -1.12 -5.13
N LEU A 253 -19.02 -0.81 -6.38
CA LEU A 253 -19.99 -0.30 -7.35
C LEU A 253 -20.48 -1.44 -8.24
N PRO A 254 -21.80 -1.60 -8.48
CA PRO A 254 -22.32 -2.66 -9.34
C PRO A 254 -21.87 -2.56 -10.80
N ASN A 255 -21.70 -1.33 -11.31
CA ASN A 255 -21.35 -1.05 -12.71
C ASN A 255 -20.25 0.02 -12.78
N PRO A 256 -19.01 -0.30 -12.36
CA PRO A 256 -17.90 0.64 -12.42
C PRO A 256 -17.57 0.94 -13.89
N GLY A 257 -17.15 2.16 -14.19
CA GLY A 257 -16.57 2.45 -15.50
C GLY A 257 -15.09 2.11 -15.56
N THR A 258 -14.48 2.27 -16.73
CA THR A 258 -13.15 1.72 -17.06
C THR A 258 -12.22 2.74 -17.71
N SER A 259 -12.51 4.03 -17.56
CA SER A 259 -11.77 5.10 -18.24
C SER A 259 -10.43 5.46 -17.58
N ILE A 260 -10.24 5.06 -16.31
CA ILE A 260 -9.00 5.32 -15.57
C ILE A 260 -8.03 4.15 -15.67
N THR A 261 -6.76 4.47 -15.83
CA THR A 261 -5.65 3.50 -15.88
C THR A 261 -4.86 3.57 -14.58
N ALA A 262 -4.54 2.41 -14.01
CA ALA A 262 -3.70 2.34 -12.83
C ALA A 262 -2.23 2.62 -13.17
N GLY A 263 -1.56 3.40 -12.32
CA GLY A 263 -0.12 3.59 -12.38
C GLY A 263 0.63 2.48 -11.67
N ALA A 264 1.73 2.01 -12.27
CA ALA A 264 2.56 0.97 -11.68
C ALA A 264 3.43 1.50 -10.52
N GLY A 265 3.75 0.64 -9.56
CA GLY A 265 4.70 0.92 -8.48
C GLY A 265 4.27 2.02 -7.51
N ALA A 266 2.98 2.32 -7.41
CA ALA A 266 2.47 3.34 -6.49
C ALA A 266 2.28 2.80 -5.06
N HIS A 267 2.48 3.67 -4.07
CA HIS A 267 2.37 3.39 -2.64
C HIS A 267 1.21 4.18 -2.04
N LEU A 268 0.19 3.48 -1.53
CA LEU A 268 -1.00 4.08 -0.96
C LEU A 268 -1.19 3.65 0.50
N THR A 269 -1.36 4.62 1.40
CA THR A 269 -1.74 4.38 2.80
C THR A 269 -3.18 4.78 3.06
N LEU A 270 -3.98 3.87 3.61
CA LEU A 270 -5.36 4.12 4.05
C LEU A 270 -5.45 3.99 5.57
N THR A 271 -5.84 5.07 6.25
CA THR A 271 -5.92 5.11 7.72
C THR A 271 -7.35 5.36 8.19
N GLY A 272 -7.78 4.64 9.22
CA GLY A 272 -9.07 4.83 9.89
C GLY A 272 -9.07 4.40 11.35
N SER A 273 -10.14 4.71 12.08
CA SER A 273 -10.51 3.96 13.29
C SER A 273 -10.91 2.52 12.96
N SER A 274 -11.52 2.33 11.78
CA SER A 274 -11.72 1.04 11.11
C SER A 274 -11.61 1.25 9.60
N VAL A 275 -11.28 0.19 8.87
CA VAL A 275 -11.17 0.20 7.40
C VAL A 275 -12.05 -0.91 6.82
N LEU A 276 -13.04 -0.54 6.02
CA LEU A 276 -13.87 -1.47 5.25
C LEU A 276 -13.50 -1.36 3.77
N GLN A 277 -12.87 -2.39 3.22
CA GLN A 277 -12.54 -2.51 1.81
C GLN A 277 -13.52 -3.50 1.17
N ALA A 278 -14.45 -3.00 0.36
CA ALA A 278 -15.44 -3.80 -0.35
C ALA A 278 -15.40 -3.62 -1.87
N GLY A 279 -14.82 -2.51 -2.35
CA GLY A 279 -14.65 -2.22 -3.78
C GLY A 279 -13.34 -2.75 -4.38
N THR A 280 -12.84 -2.04 -5.40
CA THR A 280 -11.59 -2.39 -6.10
C THR A 280 -10.47 -1.43 -5.73
N VAL A 281 -9.34 -1.96 -5.28
CA VAL A 281 -8.05 -1.25 -5.24
C VAL A 281 -7.12 -1.89 -6.27
N GLU A 282 -6.49 -1.08 -7.11
CA GLU A 282 -5.51 -1.55 -8.10
C GLU A 282 -4.26 -0.67 -8.09
N LEU A 283 -3.13 -1.27 -7.75
CA LEU A 283 -1.81 -0.65 -7.66
C LEU A 283 -0.78 -1.67 -8.20
N PRO A 284 -0.67 -1.83 -9.52
CA PRO A 284 0.14 -2.90 -10.11
C PRO A 284 1.61 -2.78 -9.70
N ALA A 285 2.21 -3.88 -9.24
CA ALA A 285 3.55 -3.92 -8.63
C ALA A 285 3.78 -2.86 -7.52
N GLY A 286 2.72 -2.33 -6.93
CA GLY A 286 2.74 -1.25 -5.94
C GLY A 286 2.61 -1.75 -4.50
N ALA A 287 2.35 -0.81 -3.59
CA ALA A 287 2.17 -1.08 -2.16
C ALA A 287 0.85 -0.52 -1.65
N LEU A 288 0.12 -1.31 -0.86
CA LEU A 288 -1.05 -0.88 -0.12
C LEU A 288 -0.81 -1.10 1.38
N THR A 289 -0.96 -0.04 2.17
CA THR A 289 -0.93 -0.12 3.63
C THR A 289 -2.29 0.26 4.20
N LEU A 290 -2.87 -0.61 5.04
CA LEU A 290 -4.13 -0.36 5.75
C LEU A 290 -3.87 -0.28 7.25
N LEU A 291 -4.21 0.86 7.86
CA LEU A 291 -3.99 1.12 9.28
C LEU A 291 -5.32 1.38 9.99
N ALA A 292 -5.70 0.49 10.91
CA ALA A 292 -6.87 0.67 11.77
C ALA A 292 -6.47 0.85 13.24
N SER A 293 -6.86 1.97 13.83
CA SER A 293 -6.52 2.33 15.22
C SER A 293 -7.52 1.83 16.27
N GLY A 294 -8.76 1.52 15.85
CA GLY A 294 -9.87 1.08 16.69
C GLY A 294 -10.05 -0.44 16.73
N ALA A 295 -11.12 -0.87 17.39
CA ALA A 295 -11.46 -2.29 17.57
C ALA A 295 -12.34 -2.87 16.44
N GLY A 296 -12.82 -2.02 15.52
CA GLY A 296 -13.91 -2.34 14.60
C GLY A 296 -15.16 -1.52 14.89
N ARG A 297 -16.17 -1.66 14.03
CA ARG A 297 -17.44 -0.93 14.10
C ARG A 297 -18.59 -1.90 13.86
N ASP A 298 -19.67 -1.78 14.61
CA ASP A 298 -20.90 -2.57 14.43
C ASP A 298 -20.68 -4.10 14.40
N GLY A 299 -19.74 -4.59 15.23
CA GLY A 299 -19.39 -6.01 15.31
C GLY A 299 -18.46 -6.50 14.19
N ALA A 300 -18.10 -5.64 13.23
CA ALA A 300 -17.10 -5.93 12.22
C ALA A 300 -15.66 -5.88 12.77
N ALA A 301 -14.73 -6.45 12.00
CA ALA A 301 -13.30 -6.38 12.26
C ALA A 301 -12.79 -4.92 12.15
N ALA A 302 -11.61 -4.64 12.72
CA ALA A 302 -10.98 -3.31 12.58
C ALA A 302 -10.54 -3.06 11.13
N VAL A 303 -10.06 -4.09 10.45
CA VAL A 303 -9.90 -4.09 8.98
C VAL A 303 -10.72 -5.24 8.41
N GLU A 304 -11.60 -4.92 7.46
CA GLU A 304 -12.43 -5.88 6.77
C GLU A 304 -12.24 -5.77 5.26
N PHE A 305 -11.90 -6.90 4.64
CA PHE A 305 -12.07 -7.10 3.19
C PHE A 305 -13.37 -7.87 2.99
N ALA A 306 -14.40 -7.21 2.47
CA ALA A 306 -15.71 -7.83 2.21
C ALA A 306 -15.62 -8.88 1.09
N ALA A 307 -16.66 -9.69 0.90
CA ALA A 307 -16.66 -10.72 -0.16
C ALA A 307 -16.51 -10.14 -1.59
N THR A 308 -16.93 -8.90 -1.80
CA THR A 308 -16.81 -8.17 -3.07
C THR A 308 -15.45 -7.49 -3.26
N ALA A 309 -14.61 -7.47 -2.22
CA ALA A 309 -13.30 -6.86 -2.24
C ALA A 309 -12.43 -7.42 -3.36
N THR A 310 -11.79 -6.53 -4.13
CA THR A 310 -10.67 -6.91 -4.98
C THR A 310 -9.49 -5.97 -4.74
N THR A 311 -8.38 -6.53 -4.26
CA THR A 311 -7.11 -5.83 -4.06
C THR A 311 -6.10 -6.41 -5.03
N ARG A 312 -5.81 -5.67 -6.11
CA ARG A 312 -4.91 -6.08 -7.20
C ARG A 312 -3.60 -5.32 -7.10
N LEU A 313 -2.59 -6.00 -6.62
CA LEU A 313 -1.21 -5.54 -6.50
C LEU A 313 -0.27 -6.39 -7.35
N ALA A 314 -0.82 -7.22 -8.25
CA ALA A 314 -0.05 -8.13 -9.08
C ALA A 314 0.97 -7.37 -9.96
N GLY A 315 2.03 -8.06 -10.33
CA GLY A 315 2.99 -7.59 -11.31
C GLY A 315 2.37 -7.51 -12.70
N GLU A 316 3.02 -6.74 -13.57
CA GLU A 316 2.62 -6.53 -14.96
C GLU A 316 3.71 -6.93 -15.93
N ARG A 317 3.26 -7.31 -17.12
CA ARG A 317 4.11 -7.47 -18.29
C ARG A 317 4.13 -6.15 -19.06
N VAL A 318 5.27 -5.49 -19.05
CA VAL A 318 5.50 -4.23 -19.78
C VAL A 318 6.35 -4.52 -21.01
N LEU A 319 5.98 -3.99 -22.17
CA LEU A 319 6.82 -4.08 -23.37
C LEU A 319 7.68 -2.83 -23.48
N ILE A 320 9.00 -3.00 -23.52
CA ILE A 320 9.99 -1.93 -23.76
C ILE A 320 10.78 -2.32 -25.00
N ASP A 321 10.69 -1.54 -26.07
CA ASP A 321 11.34 -1.81 -27.36
C ASP A 321 11.07 -3.24 -27.90
N GLY A 322 9.87 -3.76 -27.64
CA GLY A 322 9.46 -5.12 -28.04
C GLY A 322 9.96 -6.24 -27.13
N GLN A 323 10.72 -5.94 -26.08
CA GLN A 323 11.11 -6.90 -25.04
C GLN A 323 10.11 -6.87 -23.88
N ALA A 324 9.70 -8.05 -23.42
CA ALA A 324 8.84 -8.18 -22.26
C ALA A 324 9.65 -8.03 -20.96
N LEU A 325 9.27 -7.05 -20.14
CA LEU A 325 9.70 -6.89 -18.76
C LEU A 325 8.59 -7.38 -17.83
N LEU A 326 8.89 -8.35 -16.97
CA LEU A 326 7.96 -8.90 -15.99
C LEU A 326 8.26 -8.32 -14.61
N THR A 327 7.33 -7.53 -14.07
CA THR A 327 7.51 -6.97 -12.73
C THR A 327 7.08 -7.97 -11.65
N PRO A 328 7.72 -7.94 -10.45
CA PRO A 328 7.25 -8.71 -9.31
C PRO A 328 5.87 -8.27 -8.83
N GLY A 329 5.24 -9.11 -8.01
CA GLY A 329 4.05 -8.73 -7.26
C GLY A 329 4.33 -7.66 -6.22
N GLY A 330 3.31 -6.88 -5.92
CA GLY A 330 3.34 -5.78 -4.95
C GLY A 330 3.22 -6.22 -3.49
N THR A 331 3.05 -5.24 -2.60
CA THR A 331 3.03 -5.48 -1.14
C THR A 331 1.73 -5.02 -0.49
N LEU A 332 1.17 -5.86 0.37
CA LEU A 332 0.04 -5.54 1.22
C LEU A 332 0.47 -5.61 2.69
N ASP A 333 0.38 -4.49 3.41
CA ASP A 333 0.57 -4.45 4.86
C ASP A 333 -0.71 -4.00 5.56
N VAL A 334 -1.23 -4.82 6.46
CA VAL A 334 -2.48 -4.57 7.19
C VAL A 334 -2.19 -4.62 8.68
N GLN A 335 -2.46 -3.51 9.36
CA GLN A 335 -2.31 -3.40 10.80
C GLN A 335 -3.63 -3.01 11.48
N ALA A 336 -4.07 -3.86 12.41
CA ALA A 336 -5.17 -3.58 13.32
C ALA A 336 -4.61 -3.44 14.75
N ALA A 337 -4.65 -2.22 15.29
CA ALA A 337 -4.04 -1.92 16.58
C ALA A 337 -4.79 -2.55 17.76
N LYS A 338 -6.12 -2.56 17.72
CA LYS A 338 -6.99 -3.02 18.83
C LYS A 338 -8.01 -4.10 18.45
N GLY A 339 -8.34 -4.24 17.17
CA GLY A 339 -9.34 -5.20 16.69
C GLY A 339 -8.76 -6.26 15.78
N GLY A 340 -9.63 -7.06 15.18
CA GLY A 340 -9.24 -8.12 14.25
C GLY A 340 -9.08 -7.67 12.79
N ILE A 341 -8.63 -8.60 11.96
CA ILE A 341 -8.61 -8.50 10.50
C ILE A 341 -9.50 -9.62 9.95
N ARG A 342 -10.40 -9.32 9.01
CA ARG A 342 -11.17 -10.36 8.30
C ARG A 342 -10.98 -10.24 6.80
N LEU A 343 -10.64 -11.37 6.16
CA LEU A 343 -10.55 -11.51 4.72
C LEU A 343 -11.73 -12.31 4.17
N ALA A 344 -12.43 -11.77 3.17
CA ALA A 344 -13.49 -12.49 2.47
C ALA A 344 -13.46 -12.33 0.94
N GLY A 345 -12.72 -11.35 0.40
CA GLY A 345 -12.58 -11.14 -1.04
C GLY A 345 -11.22 -11.58 -1.60
N LEU A 346 -10.83 -11.01 -2.75
CA LEU A 346 -9.59 -11.31 -3.46
C LEU A 346 -8.46 -10.36 -3.02
N ILE A 347 -7.33 -10.95 -2.63
CA ILE A 347 -6.03 -10.29 -2.59
C ILE A 347 -5.13 -10.96 -3.63
N ASP A 348 -4.58 -10.15 -4.53
CA ASP A 348 -3.68 -10.61 -5.58
C ASP A 348 -2.36 -9.83 -5.54
N VAL A 349 -1.30 -10.51 -5.12
CA VAL A 349 0.10 -10.05 -5.11
C VAL A 349 0.95 -10.96 -6.02
N SER A 350 0.37 -11.55 -7.06
CA SER A 350 1.07 -12.45 -7.97
C SER A 350 2.16 -11.72 -8.76
N GLY A 351 3.25 -12.42 -9.10
CA GLY A 351 4.25 -11.91 -10.05
C GLY A 351 3.71 -11.94 -11.48
N ALA A 352 4.23 -11.06 -12.34
CA ALA A 352 3.90 -11.09 -13.76
C ALA A 352 4.38 -12.40 -14.41
N SER A 353 3.65 -12.88 -15.41
CA SER A 353 4.01 -14.08 -16.16
C SER A 353 3.95 -13.84 -17.67
N ASP A 354 4.84 -14.48 -18.43
CA ASP A 354 4.73 -14.60 -19.88
C ASP A 354 4.62 -16.08 -20.27
N VAL A 355 3.48 -16.43 -20.86
CA VAL A 355 3.17 -17.78 -21.36
C VAL A 355 3.17 -17.84 -22.89
N SER A 356 3.57 -16.76 -23.57
CA SER A 356 3.55 -16.68 -25.04
C SER A 356 4.78 -17.34 -25.70
N GLY A 357 5.85 -17.56 -24.94
CA GLY A 357 7.08 -18.21 -25.40
C GLY A 357 7.12 -19.74 -25.22
N PRO A 358 8.15 -20.41 -25.75
CA PRO A 358 8.36 -21.85 -25.57
C PRO A 358 8.71 -22.23 -24.12
N THR A 359 9.16 -21.27 -23.32
CA THR A 359 9.40 -21.38 -21.88
C THR A 359 8.48 -20.42 -21.15
N VAL A 360 7.83 -20.91 -20.09
CA VAL A 360 7.05 -20.04 -19.20
C VAL A 360 8.03 -19.21 -18.36
N GLU A 361 8.01 -17.90 -18.58
CA GLU A 361 8.74 -16.95 -17.75
C GLU A 361 7.80 -16.35 -16.71
N GLY A 362 8.36 -16.02 -15.55
CA GLY A 362 7.63 -15.50 -14.41
C GLY A 362 8.52 -14.62 -13.56
N SER A 363 7.89 -13.64 -12.91
CA SER A 363 8.50 -12.85 -11.87
C SER A 363 8.03 -13.32 -10.49
N ALA A 364 8.73 -12.88 -9.45
CA ALA A 364 8.42 -13.29 -8.09
C ALA A 364 7.05 -12.75 -7.64
N GLY A 365 6.34 -13.53 -6.83
CA GLY A 365 5.20 -13.03 -6.09
C GLY A 365 5.63 -11.96 -5.07
N GLY A 366 4.67 -11.15 -4.65
CA GLY A 366 4.88 -10.06 -3.71
C GLY A 366 4.85 -10.48 -2.25
N SER A 367 4.28 -9.63 -1.38
CA SER A 367 4.14 -9.95 0.05
C SER A 367 2.81 -9.51 0.64
N VAL A 368 2.33 -10.27 1.62
CA VAL A 368 1.16 -9.94 2.44
C VAL A 368 1.53 -10.07 3.91
N ALA A 369 1.33 -9.00 4.67
CA ALA A 369 1.50 -8.98 6.13
C ALA A 369 0.17 -8.60 6.81
N LEU A 370 -0.30 -9.43 7.72
CA LEU A 370 -1.52 -9.24 8.49
C LEU A 370 -1.17 -9.22 9.97
N ARG A 371 -1.30 -8.06 10.62
CA ARG A 371 -0.91 -7.85 12.02
C ARG A 371 -2.11 -7.39 12.84
N ALA A 372 -2.67 -8.30 13.62
CA ALA A 372 -3.71 -8.05 14.62
C ALA A 372 -3.19 -8.52 15.99
N ALA A 373 -2.13 -7.91 16.51
CA ALA A 373 -1.47 -8.33 17.75
C ALA A 373 -2.41 -8.38 18.98
N ASN A 374 -3.52 -7.62 18.93
CA ASN A 374 -4.55 -7.56 19.98
C ASN A 374 -5.93 -8.03 19.49
N GLY A 375 -6.04 -8.62 18.29
CA GLY A 375 -7.28 -9.13 17.72
C GLY A 375 -7.07 -10.44 16.94
N SER A 376 -8.14 -11.02 16.41
CA SER A 376 -8.03 -12.24 15.60
C SER A 376 -7.84 -11.93 14.12
N VAL A 377 -7.14 -12.81 13.40
CA VAL A 377 -7.13 -12.83 11.94
C VAL A 377 -8.05 -13.94 11.44
N ALA A 378 -9.10 -13.59 10.72
CA ALA A 378 -10.01 -14.53 10.08
C ALA A 378 -9.72 -14.59 8.57
N LEU A 379 -9.36 -15.77 8.09
CA LEU A 379 -9.02 -16.02 6.68
C LEU A 379 -10.23 -16.51 5.89
N GLY A 380 -10.35 -16.07 4.65
CA GLY A 380 -11.42 -16.40 3.72
C GLY A 380 -11.16 -15.75 2.35
N GLY A 381 -12.10 -15.91 1.42
CA GLY A 381 -11.97 -15.34 0.08
C GLY A 381 -10.92 -16.04 -0.78
N GLN A 382 -10.04 -15.27 -1.43
CA GLN A 382 -8.94 -15.77 -2.27
C GLN A 382 -7.64 -15.04 -1.96
N LEU A 383 -6.55 -15.79 -1.81
CA LEU A 383 -5.19 -15.29 -1.65
C LEU A 383 -4.32 -15.76 -2.82
N ARG A 384 -4.03 -14.86 -3.75
CA ARG A 384 -3.17 -15.11 -4.90
C ARG A 384 -1.83 -14.44 -4.70
N GLY A 385 -0.79 -15.25 -4.61
CA GLY A 385 0.60 -14.85 -4.55
C GLY A 385 1.38 -15.72 -5.51
N LEU A 386 0.89 -15.77 -6.75
CA LEU A 386 1.30 -16.74 -7.75
C LEU A 386 2.63 -16.32 -8.37
N ALA A 387 3.46 -17.31 -8.69
CA ALA A 387 4.59 -17.16 -9.60
C ALA A 387 4.66 -18.38 -10.52
N THR A 388 5.29 -18.22 -11.68
CA THR A 388 5.45 -19.25 -12.71
C THR A 388 6.93 -19.48 -13.03
N GLY A 389 7.24 -20.54 -13.79
CA GLY A 389 8.62 -20.85 -14.16
C GLY A 389 9.49 -21.12 -12.92
N GLN A 390 10.65 -20.45 -12.82
CA GLN A 390 11.60 -20.61 -11.71
C GLN A 390 11.45 -19.54 -10.60
N ALA A 391 10.52 -18.59 -10.73
CA ALA A 391 10.37 -17.50 -9.76
C ALA A 391 9.61 -17.91 -8.49
N ALA A 392 10.07 -17.50 -7.31
CA ALA A 392 9.36 -17.80 -6.06
C ALA A 392 8.00 -17.08 -6.01
N GLY A 393 6.97 -17.75 -5.52
CA GLY A 393 5.70 -17.13 -5.17
C GLY A 393 5.82 -16.22 -3.95
N ALA A 394 4.69 -15.64 -3.56
CA ALA A 394 4.67 -14.57 -2.58
C ALA A 394 5.06 -15.01 -1.16
N GLN A 395 5.26 -14.02 -0.29
CA GLN A 395 5.50 -14.19 1.13
C GLN A 395 4.23 -13.83 1.92
N LEU A 396 3.90 -14.62 2.95
CA LEU A 396 2.78 -14.37 3.85
C LEU A 396 3.26 -14.32 5.31
N LEU A 397 2.90 -13.25 6.01
CA LEU A 397 3.07 -13.09 7.45
C LEU A 397 1.71 -12.86 8.09
N ILE A 398 1.40 -13.63 9.14
CA ILE A 398 0.22 -13.47 9.97
C ILE A 398 0.66 -13.43 11.44
N ASP A 399 0.36 -12.33 12.13
CA ASP A 399 0.52 -12.17 13.58
C ASP A 399 -0.86 -11.86 14.19
N SER A 400 -1.44 -12.85 14.84
CA SER A 400 -2.80 -12.82 15.40
C SER A 400 -2.76 -12.97 16.92
N ALA A 401 -3.62 -12.26 17.65
CA ALA A 401 -3.78 -12.50 19.09
C ALA A 401 -4.35 -13.90 19.36
N GLY A 402 -5.37 -14.30 18.60
CA GLY A 402 -6.03 -15.61 18.71
C GLY A 402 -5.51 -16.64 17.70
N ALA A 403 -5.89 -17.90 17.90
CA ALA A 403 -5.55 -19.00 17.00
C ALA A 403 -6.07 -18.79 15.57
N VAL A 404 -5.23 -19.15 14.60
CA VAL A 404 -5.54 -19.19 13.17
C VAL A 404 -5.26 -20.61 12.72
N SER A 405 -6.20 -21.27 12.02
CA SER A 405 -6.02 -22.66 11.57
C SER A 405 -5.03 -22.73 10.39
N PRO A 406 -3.88 -23.41 10.55
CA PRO A 406 -2.98 -23.75 9.45
C PRO A 406 -3.67 -24.56 8.33
N GLY A 407 -4.60 -25.48 8.66
CA GLY A 407 -5.36 -26.24 7.65
C GLY A 407 -6.31 -25.36 6.84
N ALA A 408 -7.01 -24.43 7.48
CA ALA A 408 -7.82 -23.45 6.76
C ALA A 408 -6.96 -22.60 5.82
N LEU A 409 -5.74 -22.22 6.24
CA LEU A 409 -4.78 -21.55 5.37
C LEU A 409 -4.35 -22.45 4.20
N ALA A 410 -4.02 -23.73 4.44
CA ALA A 410 -3.65 -24.68 3.40
C ALA A 410 -4.75 -24.82 2.33
N HIS A 411 -6.00 -25.00 2.74
CA HIS A 411 -7.15 -25.07 1.82
C HIS A 411 -7.39 -23.76 1.06
N LEU A 412 -7.22 -22.61 1.70
CA LEU A 412 -7.33 -21.31 1.06
C LEU A 412 -6.27 -21.13 -0.02
N LEU A 413 -5.01 -21.47 0.27
CA LEU A 413 -3.91 -21.36 -0.68
C LEU A 413 -4.09 -22.31 -1.87
N ALA A 414 -4.56 -23.55 -1.62
CA ALA A 414 -4.83 -24.53 -2.67
C ALA A 414 -6.00 -24.09 -3.57
N SER A 415 -7.09 -23.58 -2.98
CA SER A 415 -8.26 -23.11 -3.75
C SER A 415 -8.01 -21.79 -4.50
N SER A 416 -6.97 -21.04 -4.14
CA SER A 416 -6.62 -19.76 -4.77
C SER A 416 -5.66 -19.88 -5.97
N GLN A 417 -5.28 -21.08 -6.40
CA GLN A 417 -4.32 -21.27 -7.50
C GLN A 417 -4.87 -20.92 -8.91
N GLY A 418 -6.20 -20.75 -9.05
CA GLY A 418 -6.87 -20.46 -10.32
C GLY A 418 -7.13 -21.71 -11.18
N ASP A 419 -7.84 -21.53 -12.31
CA ASP A 419 -8.39 -22.63 -13.11
C ASP A 419 -7.40 -23.30 -14.10
N LEU A 420 -6.19 -22.75 -14.27
CA LEU A 420 -5.21 -23.25 -15.23
C LEU A 420 -3.92 -23.69 -14.52
N PRO A 421 -3.63 -25.01 -14.45
CA PRO A 421 -2.33 -25.47 -13.98
C PRO A 421 -1.27 -25.06 -15.00
N VAL A 422 -0.58 -23.96 -14.72
CA VAL A 422 0.61 -23.55 -15.47
C VAL A 422 1.81 -24.33 -14.94
N ALA A 423 2.67 -24.83 -15.82
CA ALA A 423 3.86 -25.56 -15.39
C ALA A 423 4.71 -24.71 -14.43
N GLY A 424 5.02 -25.28 -13.26
CA GLY A 424 5.78 -24.58 -12.22
C GLY A 424 5.01 -23.46 -11.51
N GLN A 425 3.68 -23.41 -11.61
CA GLN A 425 2.89 -22.47 -10.83
C GLN A 425 2.99 -22.77 -9.34
N ARG A 426 3.26 -21.74 -8.54
CA ARG A 426 3.38 -21.84 -7.09
C ARG A 426 2.64 -20.67 -6.44
N ASN A 427 1.98 -20.92 -5.30
CA ASN A 427 1.18 -19.93 -4.59
C ASN A 427 1.70 -19.76 -3.16
N PHE A 428 2.17 -18.56 -2.82
CA PHE A 428 2.76 -18.25 -1.52
C PHE A 428 3.87 -19.22 -1.07
N ASP A 429 4.64 -19.76 -2.02
CA ASP A 429 5.74 -20.67 -1.72
C ASP A 429 7.06 -19.94 -1.41
N GLY A 430 7.08 -18.61 -1.30
CA GLY A 430 8.26 -17.86 -0.86
C GLY A 430 8.50 -18.05 0.64
N SER A 431 7.56 -17.62 1.48
CA SER A 431 7.59 -17.90 2.91
C SER A 431 6.20 -17.86 3.52
N LEU A 432 5.94 -18.74 4.49
CA LEU A 432 4.72 -18.75 5.30
C LEU A 432 5.10 -18.58 6.76
N GLN A 433 4.74 -17.44 7.36
CA GLN A 433 4.92 -17.18 8.78
C GLN A 433 3.55 -17.00 9.44
N LEU A 434 3.23 -17.88 10.38
CA LEU A 434 1.98 -17.87 11.13
C LEU A 434 2.27 -17.88 12.63
N ARG A 435 2.00 -16.75 13.27
CA ARG A 435 2.09 -16.60 14.72
C ARG A 435 0.70 -16.36 15.29
N ASN A 436 0.30 -17.17 16.25
CA ASN A 436 -0.75 -16.82 17.20
C ASN A 436 -0.15 -16.60 18.59
N ARG A 437 -0.55 -15.51 19.23
CA ARG A 437 -0.05 -15.14 20.55
C ARG A 437 -0.72 -15.93 21.66
N GLN A 438 -1.96 -16.39 21.42
CA GLN A 438 -2.78 -17.17 22.34
C GLN A 438 -3.49 -18.31 21.60
N GLY A 439 -3.82 -19.35 22.36
CA GLY A 439 -4.52 -20.54 21.86
C GLY A 439 -3.61 -21.51 21.14
N ASP A 440 -4.13 -22.71 20.92
CA ASP A 440 -3.38 -23.80 20.29
C ASP A 440 -3.43 -23.69 18.76
N GLN A 441 -2.39 -24.17 18.09
CA GLN A 441 -2.40 -24.43 16.65
C GLN A 441 -2.40 -25.92 16.39
N GLN A 442 -3.17 -26.33 15.38
CA GLN A 442 -3.19 -27.69 14.89
C GLN A 442 -3.02 -27.68 13.38
N VAL A 443 -2.03 -28.40 12.85
CA VAL A 443 -1.93 -28.73 11.42
C VAL A 443 -2.61 -30.08 11.23
N GLU A 444 -3.76 -30.07 10.59
CA GLU A 444 -4.66 -31.20 10.41
C GLU A 444 -4.06 -32.24 9.44
N THR A 445 -4.49 -33.51 9.50
CA THR A 445 -3.85 -34.62 8.76
C THR A 445 -3.84 -34.43 7.24
N ASP A 446 -4.86 -33.77 6.69
CA ASP A 446 -5.01 -33.46 5.28
C ASP A 446 -4.42 -32.09 4.89
N ALA A 447 -3.96 -31.30 5.85
CA ALA A 447 -3.34 -30.01 5.59
C ALA A 447 -1.93 -30.19 5.01
N VAL A 448 -1.66 -29.47 3.92
CA VAL A 448 -0.36 -29.42 3.26
C VAL A 448 0.06 -27.97 3.08
N LEU A 449 1.08 -27.54 3.83
CA LEU A 449 1.71 -26.24 3.64
C LEU A 449 3.04 -26.42 2.89
N ARG A 450 3.24 -25.60 1.86
CA ARG A 450 4.44 -25.64 0.99
C ARG A 450 4.99 -24.24 0.81
N ALA A 451 6.27 -24.03 1.14
CA ALA A 451 7.00 -22.79 0.87
C ALA A 451 8.50 -22.98 1.03
N HIS A 452 9.36 -22.05 0.62
CA HIS A 452 10.79 -22.16 0.87
C HIS A 452 11.11 -22.07 2.37
N ARG A 453 10.32 -21.29 3.12
CA ARG A 453 10.37 -21.21 4.58
C ARG A 453 8.98 -21.31 5.19
N ILE A 454 8.83 -22.16 6.20
CA ILE A 454 7.59 -22.30 6.97
C ILE A 454 7.90 -22.03 8.45
N GLU A 455 7.18 -21.10 9.06
CA GLU A 455 7.33 -20.76 10.47
C GLU A 455 5.97 -20.73 11.15
N LEU A 456 5.77 -21.62 12.14
CA LEU A 456 4.53 -21.70 12.91
C LEU A 456 4.81 -21.50 14.39
N PHE A 457 4.15 -20.54 15.01
CA PHE A 457 4.35 -20.17 16.41
C PHE A 457 3.03 -20.07 17.16
N SER A 458 2.89 -20.82 18.26
CA SER A 458 1.86 -20.63 19.29
C SER A 458 2.51 -20.17 20.58
N ASP A 459 2.55 -18.86 20.84
CA ASP A 459 3.41 -18.30 21.90
C ASP A 459 3.01 -18.75 23.33
N GLN A 460 1.70 -18.93 23.57
CA GLN A 460 1.14 -19.32 24.88
C GLN A 460 0.42 -20.66 24.85
N GLY A 461 0.28 -21.29 23.68
CA GLY A 461 -0.45 -22.54 23.50
C GLY A 461 0.43 -23.69 23.05
N ARG A 462 -0.24 -24.79 22.72
CA ARG A 462 0.34 -26.00 22.10
C ARG A 462 0.40 -25.84 20.58
N LEU A 463 1.38 -26.49 19.96
CA LEU A 463 1.40 -26.71 18.51
C LEU A 463 1.39 -28.23 18.23
N THR A 464 0.32 -28.71 17.60
CA THR A 464 0.20 -30.10 17.15
C THR A 464 0.28 -30.16 15.63
N VAL A 465 1.17 -30.98 15.09
CA VAL A 465 1.28 -31.22 13.65
C VAL A 465 0.88 -32.66 13.37
N SER A 466 -0.15 -32.84 12.55
CA SER A 466 -0.59 -34.14 12.03
C SER A 466 -0.46 -34.21 10.50
N GLY A 467 -0.46 -33.06 9.81
CA GLY A 467 -0.33 -32.96 8.36
C GLY A 467 1.11 -32.80 7.85
N GLN A 468 1.23 -32.16 6.70
CA GLN A 468 2.49 -32.00 5.97
C GLN A 468 2.97 -30.54 5.96
N LEU A 469 4.22 -30.32 6.36
CA LEU A 469 4.93 -29.05 6.25
C LEU A 469 6.15 -29.27 5.34
N LEU A 470 6.12 -28.73 4.14
CA LEU A 470 7.10 -29.04 3.10
C LEU A 470 7.85 -27.77 2.69
N ALA A 471 9.02 -27.58 3.28
CA ALA A 471 9.93 -26.51 2.91
C ALA A 471 10.72 -26.85 1.63
N THR A 472 10.44 -26.12 0.54
CA THR A 472 10.92 -26.43 -0.82
C THR A 472 12.23 -25.70 -1.16
N GLY A 473 13.03 -26.29 -2.07
CA GLY A 473 14.30 -25.72 -2.54
C GLY A 473 15.53 -26.43 -1.97
N ASP A 474 16.52 -26.64 -2.83
CA ASP A 474 17.66 -27.53 -2.57
C ASP A 474 18.58 -27.05 -1.44
N THR A 475 18.68 -25.73 -1.22
CA THR A 475 19.50 -25.16 -0.14
C THR A 475 18.76 -24.01 0.53
N GLY A 476 18.98 -23.82 1.83
CA GLY A 476 18.42 -22.69 2.59
C GLY A 476 16.95 -22.82 2.99
N SER A 477 16.29 -23.93 2.61
CA SER A 477 14.92 -24.23 3.00
C SER A 477 14.82 -24.58 4.49
N ALA A 478 13.77 -24.12 5.15
CA ALA A 478 13.65 -24.20 6.59
C ALA A 478 12.22 -24.37 7.08
N VAL A 479 12.05 -25.21 8.10
CA VAL A 479 10.83 -25.26 8.92
C VAL A 479 11.17 -24.90 10.36
N ARG A 480 10.44 -23.94 10.93
CA ARG A 480 10.62 -23.50 12.31
C ARG A 480 9.30 -23.56 13.07
N LEU A 481 9.24 -24.41 14.09
CA LEU A 481 8.04 -24.65 14.89
C LEU A 481 8.30 -24.25 16.34
N GLY A 482 7.45 -23.40 16.89
CA GLY A 482 7.56 -22.93 18.27
C GLY A 482 6.24 -23.01 19.03
N ALA A 483 6.29 -23.51 20.26
CA ALA A 483 5.15 -23.53 21.16
C ALA A 483 5.49 -22.95 22.54
N GLY A 484 4.53 -22.29 23.17
CA GLY A 484 4.60 -21.90 24.58
C GLY A 484 4.50 -23.13 25.47
N GLN A 485 3.61 -24.05 25.11
CA GLN A 485 3.37 -25.33 25.74
C GLN A 485 3.93 -26.45 24.86
N ASP A 486 3.30 -27.62 24.84
CA ASP A 486 3.82 -28.77 24.10
C ASP A 486 3.92 -28.52 22.59
N LEU A 487 4.91 -29.15 21.98
CA LEU A 487 5.06 -29.27 20.54
C LEU A 487 4.98 -30.75 20.18
N VAL A 488 3.92 -31.15 19.46
CA VAL A 488 3.67 -32.56 19.13
C VAL A 488 3.70 -32.75 17.62
N LEU A 489 4.64 -33.56 17.13
CA LEU A 489 4.55 -34.17 15.80
C LEU A 489 3.84 -35.52 15.95
N ALA A 490 2.57 -35.57 15.55
CA ALA A 490 1.71 -36.75 15.67
C ALA A 490 2.12 -37.85 14.66
N THR A 491 1.53 -39.04 14.79
CA THR A 491 1.89 -40.24 13.99
C THR A 491 1.88 -40.03 12.47
N SER A 492 1.01 -39.17 11.94
CA SER A 492 0.95 -38.87 10.51
C SER A 492 1.80 -37.67 10.07
N ALA A 493 2.48 -37.00 11.00
CA ALA A 493 3.19 -35.76 10.73
C ALA A 493 4.36 -35.97 9.76
N GLN A 494 4.45 -35.08 8.78
CA GLN A 494 5.56 -35.05 7.83
C GLN A 494 6.12 -33.64 7.73
N VAL A 495 7.27 -33.42 8.36
CA VAL A 495 7.99 -32.15 8.31
C VAL A 495 9.22 -32.33 7.43
N ALA A 496 9.28 -31.62 6.32
CA ALA A 496 10.40 -31.73 5.38
C ALA A 496 11.00 -30.36 5.07
N ALA A 497 12.32 -30.29 4.95
CA ALA A 497 13.06 -29.17 4.40
C ALA A 497 14.06 -29.69 3.36
N GLY A 498 14.05 -29.10 2.16
CA GLY A 498 14.83 -29.58 1.03
C GLY A 498 14.08 -30.55 0.13
N VAL A 499 12.75 -30.62 0.26
CA VAL A 499 11.91 -31.59 -0.47
C VAL A 499 10.76 -30.84 -1.14
N ALA A 500 10.68 -30.91 -2.48
CA ALA A 500 9.57 -30.32 -3.23
C ALA A 500 8.31 -31.19 -3.18
N THR A 501 8.47 -32.52 -3.29
CA THR A 501 7.38 -33.50 -3.27
C THR A 501 7.82 -34.74 -2.51
N LEU A 502 6.94 -35.27 -1.67
CA LEU A 502 7.20 -36.51 -0.94
C LEU A 502 7.15 -37.71 -1.90
N GLY A 503 8.01 -38.70 -1.69
CA GLY A 503 8.05 -39.93 -2.50
C GLY A 503 8.81 -39.81 -3.83
N THR A 504 9.06 -38.60 -4.33
CA THR A 504 10.16 -38.35 -5.27
C THR A 504 11.45 -38.28 -4.46
N GLY A 505 12.48 -39.06 -4.80
CA GLY A 505 13.72 -39.09 -4.02
C GLY A 505 14.24 -37.68 -3.72
N VAL A 506 14.66 -37.44 -2.48
CA VAL A 506 15.22 -36.16 -2.06
C VAL A 506 16.51 -35.91 -2.85
N PRO A 507 16.71 -34.75 -3.50
CA PRO A 507 17.92 -34.48 -4.27
C PRO A 507 19.18 -34.68 -3.41
N ASP A 508 20.25 -35.22 -3.99
CA ASP A 508 21.54 -35.40 -3.29
C ASP A 508 22.12 -34.06 -2.79
N THR A 509 21.69 -32.95 -3.40
CA THR A 509 22.05 -31.56 -3.07
C THR A 509 21.19 -30.95 -1.97
N ALA A 510 20.12 -31.61 -1.51
CA ALA A 510 19.19 -31.05 -0.53
C ALA A 510 19.84 -30.85 0.84
N ARG A 511 19.83 -29.61 1.34
CA ARG A 511 20.41 -29.20 2.63
C ARG A 511 19.42 -28.29 3.36
N GLY A 512 18.43 -28.91 4.01
CA GLY A 512 17.37 -28.22 4.75
C GLY A 512 17.67 -28.08 6.25
N SER A 513 16.86 -27.27 6.93
CA SER A 513 16.91 -27.12 8.39
C SER A 513 15.52 -27.26 9.01
N VAL A 514 15.44 -27.94 10.16
CA VAL A 514 14.21 -28.03 10.96
C VAL A 514 14.51 -27.65 12.41
N GLU A 515 13.81 -26.65 12.92
CA GLU A 515 13.91 -26.21 14.32
C GLU A 515 12.59 -26.46 15.03
N LEU A 516 12.66 -27.24 16.11
CA LEU A 516 11.52 -27.59 16.97
C LEU A 516 11.77 -27.01 18.36
N MET A 517 10.88 -26.14 18.83
CA MET A 517 11.08 -25.38 20.06
C MET A 517 9.84 -25.37 20.95
N THR A 518 10.05 -25.50 22.25
CA THR A 518 9.04 -25.23 23.28
C THR A 518 9.61 -24.38 24.41
N ARG A 519 8.79 -23.47 24.97
CA ARG A 519 9.19 -22.59 26.07
C ARG A 519 8.95 -23.20 27.45
N ASP A 520 7.79 -23.81 27.69
CA ASP A 520 7.42 -24.40 28.99
C ASP A 520 6.99 -25.88 28.89
N GLY A 521 6.71 -26.37 27.68
CA GLY A 521 6.18 -27.70 27.46
C GLY A 521 7.25 -28.72 27.07
N ARG A 522 6.80 -29.76 26.37
CA ARG A 522 7.61 -30.88 25.90
C ARG A 522 7.56 -31.01 24.37
N ILE A 523 8.65 -31.49 23.78
CA ILE A 523 8.67 -31.90 22.37
C ILE A 523 8.40 -33.40 22.28
N THR A 524 7.39 -33.79 21.50
CA THR A 524 7.05 -35.19 21.23
C THR A 524 7.11 -35.46 19.73
N LEU A 525 7.90 -36.46 19.34
CA LEU A 525 7.88 -37.05 17.99
C LEU A 525 7.28 -38.45 18.11
N ALA A 526 6.00 -38.58 17.77
CA ALA A 526 5.28 -39.86 17.86
C ALA A 526 5.82 -40.90 16.86
N GLU A 527 5.59 -42.17 17.15
CA GLU A 527 5.85 -43.26 16.20
C GLU A 527 5.12 -42.98 14.88
N GLY A 528 5.85 -43.08 13.75
CA GLY A 528 5.36 -42.73 12.42
C GLY A 528 5.61 -41.29 11.97
N ALA A 529 5.84 -40.36 12.90
CA ALA A 529 6.20 -38.97 12.55
C ALA A 529 7.55 -38.94 11.82
N THR A 530 7.68 -38.07 10.82
CA THR A 530 8.92 -37.94 10.05
C THR A 530 9.42 -36.49 9.99
N VAL A 531 10.73 -36.33 10.14
CA VAL A 531 11.47 -35.08 9.91
C VAL A 531 12.53 -35.36 8.86
N THR A 532 12.42 -34.74 7.68
CA THR A 532 13.34 -34.94 6.56
C THR A 532 14.07 -33.64 6.25
N VAL A 533 15.40 -33.63 6.30
CA VAL A 533 16.22 -32.41 6.07
C VAL A 533 17.27 -32.59 4.97
N GLY A 534 17.24 -33.73 4.28
CA GLY A 534 18.17 -34.07 3.20
C GLY A 534 17.97 -35.51 2.73
N PRO A 535 18.81 -35.99 1.78
CA PRO A 535 18.75 -37.36 1.29
C PRO A 535 19.14 -38.37 2.38
N ALA A 536 18.57 -39.57 2.32
CA ALA A 536 19.01 -40.68 3.17
C ALA A 536 20.39 -41.20 2.69
N GLY A 537 21.32 -41.51 3.61
CA GLY A 537 22.61 -42.12 3.29
C GLY A 537 23.83 -41.20 3.47
N ALA A 538 24.91 -41.44 2.73
CA ALA A 538 26.22 -40.82 2.95
C ALA A 538 26.30 -39.31 2.61
N ASN A 539 25.30 -38.77 1.91
CA ASN A 539 25.24 -37.37 1.48
C ASN A 539 24.34 -36.50 2.39
N THR A 540 24.21 -36.85 3.67
CA THR A 540 23.49 -36.02 4.64
C THR A 540 24.17 -34.67 4.81
N GLY A 541 23.39 -33.58 4.77
CA GLY A 541 23.89 -32.25 5.13
C GLY A 541 22.82 -31.31 5.66
N GLY A 542 21.65 -31.85 6.02
CA GLY A 542 20.63 -31.08 6.73
C GLY A 542 20.92 -30.96 8.22
N SER A 543 20.15 -30.12 8.90
CA SER A 543 20.27 -29.90 10.34
C SER A 543 18.91 -29.97 11.04
N VAL A 544 18.91 -30.52 12.26
CA VAL A 544 17.76 -30.50 13.15
C VAL A 544 18.17 -29.89 14.49
N LEU A 545 17.38 -28.94 14.98
CA LEU A 545 17.51 -28.39 16.32
C LEU A 545 16.27 -28.70 17.15
N LEU A 546 16.48 -29.28 18.33
CA LEU A 546 15.45 -29.50 19.34
C LEU A 546 15.78 -28.65 20.57
N ARG A 547 14.95 -27.66 20.89
CA ARG A 547 15.13 -26.77 22.05
C ARG A 547 13.95 -26.89 22.99
N ALA A 548 14.19 -27.32 24.22
CA ALA A 548 13.13 -27.49 25.23
C ALA A 548 13.65 -27.18 26.65
N PRO A 549 12.74 -26.96 27.62
CA PRO A 549 13.11 -26.73 29.02
C PRO A 549 13.99 -27.84 29.60
N ARG A 550 14.97 -27.45 30.40
CA ARG A 550 15.75 -28.37 31.21
C ARG A 550 14.84 -29.01 32.27
N GLN A 551 14.83 -30.34 32.33
CA GLN A 551 14.17 -31.11 33.37
C GLN A 551 15.20 -31.58 34.41
N GLY A 552 15.09 -31.04 35.62
CA GLY A 552 16.05 -31.33 36.69
C GLY A 552 17.47 -30.88 36.32
N ALA A 553 18.46 -31.72 36.67
CA ALA A 553 19.88 -31.44 36.48
C ALA A 553 20.48 -32.05 35.21
N GLN A 554 19.84 -33.09 34.64
CA GLN A 554 20.46 -33.93 33.60
C GLN A 554 19.54 -34.22 32.41
N ASP A 555 18.31 -33.72 32.41
CA ASP A 555 17.34 -34.07 31.39
C ASP A 555 16.78 -32.82 30.69
N VAL A 556 16.10 -33.06 29.58
CA VAL A 556 15.47 -32.07 28.72
C VAL A 556 14.03 -32.52 28.46
N ALA A 557 13.10 -31.58 28.35
CA ALA A 557 11.69 -31.87 28.09
C ALA A 557 11.45 -32.30 26.63
N ILE A 558 12.07 -33.40 26.21
CA ILE A 558 11.90 -34.05 24.91
C ILE A 558 11.59 -35.51 25.21
N ASP A 559 10.53 -36.06 24.62
CA ASP A 559 10.25 -37.50 24.73
C ASP A 559 11.31 -38.33 24.02
N ALA A 560 11.34 -39.63 24.32
CA ALA A 560 12.02 -40.57 23.44
C ALA A 560 11.53 -40.34 22.00
N LEU A 561 12.46 -40.09 21.09
CA LEU A 561 12.14 -39.80 19.68
C LEU A 561 11.67 -41.09 19.01
N ALA A 562 10.37 -41.37 19.07
CA ALA A 562 9.76 -42.54 18.46
C ALA A 562 9.57 -42.39 16.93
N GLY A 563 9.57 -41.15 16.43
CA GLY A 563 9.58 -40.83 15.01
C GLY A 563 10.95 -40.97 14.33
N HIS A 564 11.01 -40.67 13.03
CA HIS A 564 12.22 -40.78 12.21
C HIS A 564 12.77 -39.41 11.80
N ILE A 565 14.08 -39.21 11.98
CA ILE A 565 14.82 -38.08 11.42
C ILE A 565 15.68 -38.61 10.26
N VAL A 566 15.53 -38.01 9.07
CA VAL A 566 16.17 -38.46 7.83
C VAL A 566 17.00 -37.32 7.23
N GLY A 567 18.23 -37.64 6.80
CA GLY A 567 19.09 -36.71 6.06
C GLY A 567 19.81 -35.65 6.90
N ALA A 568 19.67 -35.72 8.23
CA ALA A 568 20.35 -34.82 9.15
C ALA A 568 21.83 -35.21 9.29
N GLN A 569 22.73 -34.28 8.96
CA GLN A 569 24.13 -34.37 9.33
C GLN A 569 24.33 -34.00 10.81
N THR A 570 23.49 -33.10 11.31
CA THR A 570 23.53 -32.64 12.70
C THR A 570 22.14 -32.70 13.31
N VAL A 571 22.07 -33.25 14.53
CA VAL A 571 20.89 -33.16 15.40
C VAL A 571 21.39 -32.57 16.71
N THR A 572 20.97 -31.33 16.99
CA THR A 572 21.38 -30.58 18.17
C THR A 572 20.24 -30.56 19.18
N VAL A 573 20.56 -30.80 20.45
CA VAL A 573 19.60 -30.70 21.56
C VAL A 573 20.07 -29.60 22.51
N GLU A 574 19.21 -28.62 22.75
CA GLU A 574 19.47 -27.51 23.66
C GLU A 574 18.50 -27.56 24.85
N ALA A 575 19.05 -27.82 26.04
CA ALA A 575 18.32 -27.70 27.29
C ALA A 575 18.36 -26.24 27.77
N VAL A 576 17.23 -25.54 27.72
CA VAL A 576 17.13 -24.13 28.12
C VAL A 576 16.52 -23.95 29.50
N LYS A 577 16.91 -22.88 30.18
CA LYS A 577 16.29 -22.44 31.44
C LYS A 577 16.18 -20.93 31.45
N VAL A 578 15.01 -20.42 31.80
CA VAL A 578 14.81 -18.98 32.04
C VAL A 578 15.39 -18.64 33.42
N TYR A 579 16.38 -17.75 33.46
CA TYR A 579 16.93 -17.19 34.69
C TYR A 579 16.42 -15.76 34.83
N VAL A 580 15.75 -15.45 35.93
CA VAL A 580 15.39 -14.07 36.28
C VAL A 580 16.52 -13.52 37.15
N ALA A 581 17.28 -12.57 36.61
CA ALA A 581 18.31 -11.85 37.35
C ALA A 581 17.92 -10.39 37.47
N ASN A 582 17.99 -9.82 38.68
CA ASN A 582 17.71 -8.39 38.91
C ASN A 582 18.81 -7.48 38.33
N THR A 583 19.99 -8.04 38.03
CA THR A 583 21.11 -7.35 37.38
C THR A 583 21.94 -8.38 36.63
N ILE A 584 22.20 -8.12 35.34
CA ILE A 584 23.20 -8.84 34.55
C ILE A 584 24.38 -7.89 34.41
N ILE A 585 25.47 -8.16 35.12
CA ILE A 585 26.71 -7.42 34.95
C ILE A 585 27.49 -8.14 33.85
N ALA A 586 27.62 -7.52 32.67
CA ALA A 586 28.60 -7.97 31.70
C ALA A 586 29.98 -7.78 32.34
N GLY A 587 30.72 -8.87 32.55
CA GLY A 587 32.03 -8.81 33.19
C GLY A 587 32.91 -7.81 32.45
N THR A 588 33.43 -6.81 33.17
CA THR A 588 34.52 -5.98 32.66
C THR A 588 35.75 -6.88 32.57
N ASP A 589 36.24 -7.03 31.34
CA ASP A 589 37.37 -7.88 30.97
C ASP A 589 38.52 -7.78 32.01
N PRO A 590 38.96 -8.89 32.64
CA PRO A 590 40.09 -8.83 33.56
C PRO A 590 41.37 -8.60 32.77
N SER A 591 41.79 -7.33 32.71
CA SER A 591 43.15 -6.89 32.36
C SER A 591 43.71 -7.47 31.05
N ALA A 592 43.59 -6.70 29.97
CA ALA A 592 44.35 -6.93 28.75
C ALA A 592 45.84 -7.21 29.07
N THR A 593 46.27 -8.45 28.87
CA THR A 593 47.68 -8.77 28.71
C THR A 593 48.19 -7.92 27.55
N PRO A 594 49.24 -7.09 27.72
CA PRO A 594 49.72 -6.25 26.63
C PRO A 594 50.07 -7.12 25.42
N LEU A 595 49.45 -6.81 24.28
CA LEU A 595 49.70 -7.45 23.00
C LEU A 595 51.20 -7.32 22.67
N PRO A 596 51.91 -8.38 22.23
CA PRO A 596 53.29 -8.25 21.79
C PRO A 596 53.38 -7.18 20.70
N THR A 597 54.13 -6.12 20.95
CA THR A 597 54.37 -5.04 19.99
C THR A 597 55.30 -5.56 18.90
N VAL A 598 54.73 -6.13 17.85
CA VAL A 598 55.46 -6.38 16.61
C VAL A 598 55.48 -5.06 15.84
N ALA A 599 56.67 -4.55 15.53
CA ALA A 599 56.81 -3.35 14.69
C ALA A 599 56.11 -3.59 13.34
N PRO A 600 55.32 -2.62 12.82
CA PRO A 600 54.59 -2.80 11.58
C PRO A 600 55.57 -3.03 10.42
N THR A 601 55.43 -4.18 9.75
CA THR A 601 56.04 -4.40 8.43
C THR A 601 55.50 -3.33 7.48
N PRO A 602 56.37 -2.57 6.77
CA PRO A 602 55.92 -1.57 5.80
C PRO A 602 55.00 -2.21 4.76
N ALA A 603 53.86 -1.56 4.49
CA ALA A 603 52.95 -2.00 3.44
C ALA A 603 53.66 -1.98 2.08
N PRO A 604 53.48 -2.99 1.22
CA PRO A 604 54.06 -2.98 -0.11
C PRO A 604 53.50 -1.81 -0.91
N THR A 605 54.37 -0.90 -1.34
CA THR A 605 54.05 0.17 -2.28
C THR A 605 53.71 -0.45 -3.62
N VAL A 606 52.42 -0.53 -3.95
CA VAL A 606 51.95 -0.94 -5.28
C VAL A 606 52.27 0.20 -6.26
N ALA A 607 53.00 -0.11 -7.33
CA ALA A 607 53.23 0.86 -8.40
C ALA A 607 51.89 1.30 -9.02
N PRO A 608 51.69 2.59 -9.33
CA PRO A 608 50.43 3.07 -9.88
C PRO A 608 50.12 2.39 -11.22
N THR A 609 48.95 1.76 -11.29
CA THR A 609 48.37 1.25 -12.54
C THR A 609 48.22 2.41 -13.54
N PRO A 610 48.76 2.32 -14.77
CA PRO A 610 48.58 3.34 -15.79
C PRO A 610 47.10 3.58 -16.08
N ALA A 611 46.72 4.84 -16.32
CA ALA A 611 45.37 5.21 -16.70
C ALA A 611 44.95 4.49 -18.01
N PRO A 612 43.69 4.03 -18.12
CA PRO A 612 43.20 3.36 -19.31
C PRO A 612 43.26 4.29 -20.53
N THR A 613 43.85 3.79 -21.62
CA THR A 613 43.84 4.43 -22.94
C THR A 613 42.39 4.65 -23.40
N PRO A 614 41.98 5.88 -23.77
CA PRO A 614 40.65 6.13 -24.33
C PRO A 614 40.39 5.28 -25.56
N ALA A 615 39.20 4.70 -25.66
CA ALA A 615 38.75 3.99 -26.87
C ALA A 615 38.74 4.97 -28.06
N PRO A 616 39.15 4.53 -29.27
CA PRO A 616 39.18 5.38 -30.44
C PRO A 616 37.77 5.89 -30.79
N THR A 617 37.64 7.20 -30.92
CA THR A 617 36.45 7.87 -31.43
C THR A 617 36.21 7.41 -32.87
N SER A 618 35.01 6.91 -33.16
CA SER A 618 34.59 6.60 -34.53
C SER A 618 34.60 7.86 -35.39
N ALA A 619 35.13 7.73 -36.61
CA ALA A 619 35.16 8.81 -37.59
C ALA A 619 33.73 9.27 -37.96
N PRO A 620 33.50 10.58 -38.16
CA PRO A 620 32.19 11.11 -38.52
C PRO A 620 31.73 10.57 -39.86
N THR A 621 30.49 10.06 -39.91
CA THR A 621 29.79 9.69 -41.14
C THR A 621 29.59 10.95 -42.01
N PRO A 622 30.01 10.95 -43.29
CA PRO A 622 29.78 12.07 -44.20
C PRO A 622 28.29 12.33 -44.40
N ALA A 623 27.91 13.60 -44.45
CA ALA A 623 26.55 14.04 -44.79
C ALA A 623 26.17 13.57 -46.22
N PRO A 624 24.90 13.20 -46.45
CA PRO A 624 24.42 12.76 -47.76
C PRO A 624 24.53 13.88 -48.79
N THR A 625 25.15 13.57 -49.94
CA THR A 625 25.19 14.42 -51.13
C THR A 625 23.77 14.69 -51.63
N PRO A 626 23.34 15.95 -51.84
CA PRO A 626 22.04 16.24 -52.44
C PRO A 626 22.01 15.78 -53.91
N LEU A 627 20.87 15.20 -54.30
CA LEU A 627 20.57 14.79 -55.67
C LEU A 627 20.55 16.03 -56.59
N PRO A 628 21.18 16.01 -57.79
CA PRO A 628 21.07 17.10 -58.75
C PRO A 628 19.64 17.20 -59.30
N THR A 629 19.21 18.45 -59.50
CA THR A 629 17.92 18.92 -60.04
C THR A 629 17.51 18.28 -61.36
#